data_AF-A0A354PIR9-F1
#
_entry.id   AF-A0A354PIR9-F1
#
_cell.length_a   1.000
_cell.length_b   1.000
_cell.length_c   1.000
_cell.angle_alpha   90.00
_cell.angle_beta   90.00
_cell.angle_gamma   90.00
#
_symmetry.space_group_name_H-M   'P 1'
#
loop_
_entity.id
_entity.type
_entity.pdbx_description
1 polymer ?
#
loop_
_entity_poly.entity_id
_entity_poly.type
_entity_poly.pdbx_seq_one_letter_code
_entity_poly.pdbx_strand_id
1 'polypeptide(L)'
;MLVSSLPQLPTRFDAGRLPISWPALRDRLRMLEPRDSEVTRQVGLYFLWDRQPLDRTDDEVIDRYQELMRHTTNHLVRHLVRSRTEMRLIISCVRCRAAGAEPPKWIDRIADRAGTLGHMRKHWLDPNFNLGVHHRWVEAFRKQLDAGDMREAQRVVFNERWSDWSRIAERQTFSFEAIIAYLVRWEIIDRWTSQNAKAGKVRFNKLIEETLGEYANPIQ
;
A
#
# COMPACT_ATOMS: atom_id res chain seq x y z
N MET A 1 17.78 22.59 -6.02
CA MET A 1 17.16 21.46 -6.74
C MET A 1 16.58 20.52 -5.68
N LEU A 2 15.28 20.20 -5.70
CA LEU A 2 14.64 19.39 -4.65
C LEU A 2 15.16 17.95 -4.62
N VAL A 3 15.36 17.32 -5.77
CA VAL A 3 15.80 15.91 -5.88
C VAL A 3 17.11 15.67 -5.13
N SER A 4 18.09 16.59 -5.22
CA SER A 4 19.37 16.45 -4.52
C SER A 4 19.30 16.71 -3.01
N SER A 5 18.19 17.25 -2.51
CA SER A 5 17.97 17.47 -1.07
C SER A 5 17.31 16.29 -0.34
N LEU A 6 16.80 15.32 -1.10
CA LEU A 6 16.14 14.13 -0.57
C LEU A 6 17.21 13.07 -0.23
N PRO A 7 17.23 12.54 1.01
CA PRO A 7 18.20 11.52 1.39
C PRO A 7 17.89 10.20 0.69
N GLN A 8 18.90 9.40 0.39
CA GLN A 8 18.71 8.11 -0.24
C GLN A 8 17.84 7.18 0.62
N LEU A 9 16.81 6.57 0.01
CA LEU A 9 16.03 5.52 0.65
C LEU A 9 16.85 4.21 0.70
N PRO A 10 16.65 3.36 1.72
CA PRO A 10 17.31 2.05 1.79
C PRO A 10 16.96 1.19 0.57
N THR A 11 17.83 0.24 0.21
CA THR A 11 17.60 -0.66 -0.94
C THR A 11 16.37 -1.56 -0.75
N ARG A 12 16.00 -1.85 0.50
CA ARG A 12 14.82 -2.63 0.88
C ARG A 12 13.93 -1.82 1.82
N PHE A 13 12.61 -1.98 1.68
CA PHE A 13 11.67 -1.26 2.55
C PHE A 13 11.70 -1.73 4.02
N ASP A 14 12.12 -2.96 4.27
CA ASP A 14 12.12 -3.61 5.58
C ASP A 14 13.40 -3.37 6.39
N ALA A 15 14.33 -2.54 5.91
CA ALA A 15 15.60 -2.22 6.55
C ALA A 15 15.49 -1.33 7.83
N GLY A 16 14.27 -1.00 8.25
CA GLY A 16 13.98 -0.54 9.62
C GLY A 16 14.15 0.95 9.93
N ARG A 17 14.71 1.78 9.04
CA ARG A 17 14.87 3.22 9.30
C ARG A 17 14.41 4.10 8.15
N LEU A 18 13.49 5.01 8.45
CA LEU A 18 13.16 6.14 7.59
C LEU A 18 14.31 7.17 7.64
N PRO A 19 14.89 7.57 6.50
CA PRO A 19 15.97 8.55 6.48
C PRO A 19 15.50 9.99 6.69
N ILE A 20 14.19 10.23 6.59
CA ILE A 20 13.56 11.53 6.74
C ILE A 20 12.16 11.37 7.35
N SER A 21 11.78 12.24 8.28
CA SER A 21 10.44 12.27 8.86
C SER A 21 9.44 12.95 7.93
N TRP A 22 8.13 12.68 8.11
CA TRP A 22 7.09 13.33 7.32
C TRP A 22 7.14 14.87 7.36
N PRO A 23 7.29 15.54 8.54
CA PRO A 23 7.38 16.99 8.58
C PRO A 23 8.55 17.53 7.74
N ALA A 24 9.74 16.93 7.88
CA ALA A 24 10.93 17.35 7.15
C ALA A 24 10.85 17.07 5.64
N LEU A 25 10.12 16.01 5.25
CA LEU A 25 9.83 15.72 3.84
C LEU A 25 8.85 16.75 3.27
N ARG A 26 7.76 17.05 3.98
CA ARG A 26 6.79 18.07 3.60
C ARG A 26 7.44 19.45 3.41
N ASP A 27 8.36 19.82 4.30
CA ASP A 27 9.07 21.10 4.17
C ASP A 27 9.92 21.16 2.90
N ARG A 28 10.60 20.07 2.53
CA ARG A 28 11.32 19.98 1.25
C ARG A 28 10.38 20.08 0.05
N LEU A 29 9.20 19.45 0.10
CA LEU A 29 8.21 19.51 -0.97
C LEU A 29 7.68 20.93 -1.24
N ARG A 30 7.80 21.87 -0.30
CA ARG A 30 7.46 23.29 -0.52
C ARG A 30 8.40 23.99 -1.52
N MET A 31 9.54 23.39 -1.85
CA MET A 31 10.46 23.89 -2.86
C MET A 31 10.01 23.57 -4.30
N LEU A 32 8.92 22.84 -4.48
CA LEU A 32 8.34 22.55 -5.79
C LEU A 32 7.73 23.81 -6.41
N GLU A 33 7.79 23.89 -7.73
CA GLU A 33 7.03 24.88 -8.47
C GLU A 33 5.51 24.69 -8.22
N PRO A 34 4.68 25.74 -8.37
CA PRO A 34 3.24 25.65 -8.11
C PRO A 34 2.54 24.53 -8.89
N ARG A 35 2.97 24.27 -10.14
CA ARG A 35 2.44 23.19 -10.98
C ARG A 35 2.70 21.80 -10.40
N ASP A 36 3.90 21.58 -9.87
CA ASP A 36 4.33 20.30 -9.29
C ASP A 36 3.81 20.10 -7.86
N SER A 37 3.56 21.21 -7.15
CA SER A 37 2.96 21.21 -5.82
C SER A 37 1.54 20.64 -5.84
N GLU A 38 0.75 20.94 -6.87
CA GLU A 38 -0.61 20.40 -7.02
C GLU A 38 -0.60 18.88 -7.25
N VAL A 39 0.32 18.39 -8.08
CA VAL A 39 0.44 16.94 -8.34
C VAL A 39 0.92 16.20 -7.08
N THR A 40 1.84 16.79 -6.33
CA THR A 40 2.32 16.26 -5.05
C THR A 40 1.22 16.25 -4.00
N ARG A 41 0.36 17.28 -3.98
CA ARG A 41 -0.82 17.32 -3.12
C ARG A 41 -1.81 16.21 -3.47
N GLN A 42 -2.07 15.96 -4.76
CA GLN A 42 -2.93 14.85 -5.20
C GLN A 42 -2.38 13.48 -4.80
N VAL A 43 -1.06 13.28 -4.94
CA VAL A 43 -0.36 12.07 -4.49
C VAL A 43 -0.41 11.93 -2.96
N GLY A 44 -0.22 13.02 -2.22
CA GLY A 44 -0.37 13.04 -0.77
C GLY A 44 -1.80 12.72 -0.30
N LEU A 45 -2.81 13.30 -0.95
CA LEU A 45 -4.22 12.98 -0.71
C LEU A 45 -4.51 11.50 -0.99
N TYR A 46 -3.87 10.93 -2.01
CA TYR A 46 -3.97 9.50 -2.28
C TYR A 46 -3.37 8.65 -1.17
N PHE A 47 -2.17 8.97 -0.68
CA PHE A 47 -1.56 8.24 0.43
C PHE A 47 -2.34 8.39 1.74
N LEU A 48 -2.88 9.58 2.01
CA LEU A 48 -3.75 9.82 3.16
C LEU A 48 -5.06 9.03 3.04
N TRP A 49 -5.64 8.98 1.85
CA TRP A 49 -6.78 8.09 1.55
C TRP A 49 -6.40 6.62 1.74
N ASP A 50 -5.20 6.22 1.33
CA ASP A 50 -4.72 4.85 1.45
C ASP A 50 -4.56 4.42 2.92
N ARG A 51 -4.46 5.37 3.86
CA ARG A 51 -4.38 5.13 5.31
C ARG A 51 -5.76 5.03 6.01
N GLN A 52 -6.86 5.14 5.28
CA GLN A 52 -8.22 5.16 5.85
C GLN A 52 -8.66 3.84 6.52
N PRO A 53 -9.66 3.90 7.42
CA PRO A 53 -9.99 2.81 8.34
C PRO A 53 -10.68 1.62 7.64
N LEU A 54 -10.73 0.50 8.37
CA LEU A 54 -11.27 -0.81 7.96
C LEU A 54 -12.80 -0.83 7.78
N ASP A 55 -13.47 0.31 7.97
CA ASP A 55 -14.93 0.47 8.06
C ASP A 55 -15.61 0.88 6.75
N ARG A 56 -14.84 1.17 5.70
CA ARG A 56 -15.37 1.46 4.35
C ARG A 56 -15.84 0.19 3.66
N THR A 57 -16.97 0.30 2.97
CA THR A 57 -17.47 -0.76 2.09
C THR A 57 -16.65 -0.80 0.79
N ASP A 58 -16.58 -1.97 0.15
CA ASP A 58 -15.89 -2.12 -1.14
C ASP A 58 -16.50 -1.24 -2.24
N ASP A 59 -17.81 -0.96 -2.18
CA ASP A 59 -18.50 -0.10 -3.14
C ASP A 59 -18.01 1.35 -3.05
N GLU A 60 -17.80 1.88 -1.84
CA GLU A 60 -17.24 3.23 -1.65
C GLU A 60 -15.80 3.33 -2.16
N VAL A 61 -15.01 2.27 -2.02
CA VAL A 61 -13.63 2.22 -2.54
C VAL A 61 -13.64 2.36 -4.06
N ILE A 62 -14.61 1.73 -4.73
CA ILE A 62 -14.73 1.75 -6.19
C ILE A 62 -15.26 3.08 -6.69
N ASP A 63 -16.27 3.65 -6.05
CA ASP A 63 -16.78 4.98 -6.40
C ASP A 63 -15.68 6.02 -6.32
N ARG A 64 -14.89 5.98 -5.25
CA ARG A 64 -13.77 6.89 -5.07
C ARG A 64 -12.66 6.67 -6.09
N TYR A 65 -12.35 5.42 -6.43
CA TYR A 65 -11.40 5.12 -7.50
C TYR A 65 -11.86 5.71 -8.84
N GLN A 66 -13.13 5.49 -9.21
CA GLN A 66 -13.69 6.02 -10.45
C GLN A 66 -13.65 7.55 -10.49
N GLU A 67 -13.97 8.21 -9.38
CA GLU A 67 -13.86 9.66 -9.24
C GLU A 67 -12.41 10.14 -9.43
N LEU A 68 -11.44 9.55 -8.72
CA LEU A 68 -10.02 9.90 -8.84
C LEU A 68 -9.53 9.74 -10.28
N MET A 69 -9.93 8.67 -10.96
CA MET A 69 -9.53 8.41 -12.34
C MET A 69 -10.14 9.40 -13.35
N ARG A 70 -11.34 9.94 -13.09
CA ARG A 70 -11.98 10.98 -13.92
C ARG A 70 -11.26 12.33 -13.84
N HIS A 71 -10.79 12.71 -12.65
CA HIS A 71 -10.21 14.04 -12.41
C HIS A 71 -8.68 14.10 -12.54
N THR A 72 -7.99 12.96 -12.46
CA THR A 72 -6.53 12.92 -12.56
C THR A 72 -6.09 12.96 -14.02
N THR A 73 -5.48 14.06 -14.46
CA THR A 73 -4.92 14.22 -15.81
C THR A 73 -3.46 13.76 -15.92
N ASN A 74 -2.72 13.75 -14.81
CA ASN A 74 -1.32 13.33 -14.79
C ASN A 74 -1.20 11.80 -14.96
N HIS A 75 -0.45 11.37 -15.99
CA HIS A 75 -0.28 9.94 -16.32
C HIS A 75 0.36 9.12 -15.20
N LEU A 76 1.32 9.69 -14.45
CA LEU A 76 2.00 8.98 -13.36
C LEU A 76 1.09 8.81 -12.14
N VAL A 77 0.34 9.86 -11.77
CA VAL A 77 -0.66 9.76 -10.70
C VAL A 77 -1.74 8.77 -11.08
N ARG A 78 -2.20 8.80 -12.34
CA ARG A 78 -3.17 7.82 -12.86
C ARG A 78 -2.61 6.39 -12.81
N HIS A 79 -1.33 6.19 -13.15
CA HIS A 79 -0.65 4.91 -13.02
C HIS A 79 -0.58 4.45 -11.56
N LEU A 80 -0.21 5.34 -10.63
CA LEU A 80 -0.16 5.06 -9.18
C LEU A 80 -1.53 4.64 -8.63
N VAL A 81 -2.56 5.43 -8.92
CA VAL A 81 -3.93 5.18 -8.44
C VAL A 81 -4.43 3.85 -9.01
N ARG A 82 -4.22 3.59 -10.30
CA ARG A 82 -4.61 2.33 -10.94
C ARG A 82 -3.89 1.13 -10.35
N SER A 83 -2.56 1.14 -10.27
CA SER A 83 -1.79 -0.02 -9.80
C SER A 83 -2.10 -0.36 -8.34
N ARG A 84 -2.24 0.66 -7.48
CA ARG A 84 -2.59 0.45 -6.08
C ARG A 84 -4.04 -0.01 -5.90
N THR A 85 -4.98 0.52 -6.67
CA THR A 85 -6.39 0.09 -6.59
C THR A 85 -6.55 -1.33 -7.11
N GLU A 86 -5.95 -1.65 -8.26
CA GLU A 86 -5.97 -3.00 -8.82
C GLU A 86 -5.44 -4.02 -7.79
N MET A 87 -4.30 -3.74 -7.15
CA MET A 87 -3.77 -4.58 -6.10
C MET A 87 -4.73 -4.76 -4.91
N ARG A 88 -5.41 -3.69 -4.46
CA ARG A 88 -6.43 -3.78 -3.39
C ARG A 88 -7.60 -4.67 -3.79
N LEU A 89 -8.08 -4.53 -5.02
CA LEU A 89 -9.21 -5.29 -5.55
C LEU A 89 -8.83 -6.77 -5.74
N ILE A 90 -7.61 -7.06 -6.21
CA ILE A 90 -7.06 -8.41 -6.25
C ILE A 90 -7.03 -9.02 -4.84
N ILE A 91 -6.52 -8.29 -3.84
CA ILE A 91 -6.49 -8.76 -2.44
C ILE A 91 -7.90 -9.04 -1.92
N SER A 92 -8.86 -8.16 -2.21
CA SER A 92 -10.27 -8.35 -1.81
C SER A 92 -10.82 -9.66 -2.42
N CYS A 93 -10.63 -9.87 -3.73
CA CYS A 93 -11.02 -11.12 -4.39
C CYS A 93 -10.35 -12.36 -3.78
N VAL A 94 -9.03 -12.33 -3.53
CA VAL A 94 -8.31 -13.46 -2.90
C VAL A 94 -8.90 -13.78 -1.53
N ARG A 95 -9.20 -12.76 -0.71
CA ARG A 95 -9.80 -12.93 0.62
C ARG A 95 -11.22 -13.50 0.55
N CYS A 96 -12.07 -12.99 -0.34
CA CYS A 96 -13.40 -13.54 -0.56
C CYS A 96 -13.35 -15.01 -0.97
N ARG A 97 -12.45 -15.36 -1.90
CA ARG A 97 -12.27 -16.73 -2.35
C ARG A 97 -11.78 -17.65 -1.23
N ALA A 98 -10.80 -17.21 -0.45
CA ALA A 98 -10.28 -17.94 0.71
C ALA A 98 -11.36 -18.18 1.78
N ALA A 99 -12.33 -17.25 1.91
CA ALA A 99 -13.49 -17.39 2.78
C ALA A 99 -14.60 -18.28 2.18
N GLY A 100 -14.43 -18.86 0.99
CA GLY A 100 -15.44 -19.65 0.30
C GLY A 100 -16.63 -18.84 -0.23
N ALA A 101 -16.49 -17.51 -0.31
CA ALA A 101 -17.54 -16.63 -0.80
C ALA A 101 -17.58 -16.57 -2.34
N GLU A 102 -18.75 -16.18 -2.84
CA GLU A 102 -18.96 -15.80 -4.24
C GLU A 102 -18.14 -14.55 -4.62
N PRO A 103 -17.94 -14.28 -5.93
CA PRO A 103 -17.30 -13.06 -6.38
C PRO A 103 -17.97 -11.82 -5.77
N PRO A 104 -17.19 -10.82 -5.31
CA PRO A 104 -17.77 -9.58 -4.81
C PRO A 104 -18.65 -8.92 -5.86
N LYS A 105 -19.84 -8.46 -5.48
CA LYS A 105 -20.81 -7.83 -6.41
C LYS A 105 -20.21 -6.66 -7.19
N TRP A 106 -19.31 -5.93 -6.55
CA TRP A 106 -18.65 -4.79 -7.16
C TRP A 106 -17.77 -5.14 -8.35
N ILE A 107 -17.34 -6.41 -8.49
CA ILE A 107 -16.52 -6.85 -9.63
C ILE A 107 -17.27 -6.68 -10.96
N ASP A 108 -18.61 -6.64 -10.92
CA ASP A 108 -19.46 -6.36 -12.07
C ASP A 108 -19.54 -4.88 -12.46
N ARG A 109 -19.21 -3.99 -11.55
CA ARG A 109 -19.26 -2.54 -11.77
C ARG A 109 -18.01 -2.03 -12.51
N ILE A 110 -17.02 -2.88 -12.71
CA ILE A 110 -15.79 -2.52 -13.42
C ILE A 110 -16.04 -2.59 -14.92
N ALA A 111 -15.91 -1.43 -15.57
CA ALA A 111 -16.13 -1.27 -17.01
C ALA A 111 -15.14 -2.08 -17.86
N ASP A 112 -13.90 -2.24 -17.38
CA ASP A 112 -12.86 -2.99 -18.09
C ASP A 112 -13.01 -4.51 -17.86
N ARG A 113 -13.81 -5.15 -18.73
CA ARG A 113 -14.03 -6.60 -18.72
C ARG A 113 -12.85 -7.40 -19.33
N ALA A 114 -11.94 -6.73 -20.03
CA ALA A 114 -10.75 -7.37 -20.63
C ALA A 114 -9.51 -7.28 -19.72
N GLY A 115 -9.51 -6.36 -18.76
CA GLY A 115 -8.44 -6.20 -17.78
C GLY A 115 -8.41 -7.29 -16.69
N THR A 116 -7.45 -7.14 -15.75
CA THR A 116 -7.16 -8.12 -14.69
C THR A 116 -8.41 -8.57 -13.93
N LEU A 117 -9.29 -7.64 -13.56
CA LEU A 117 -10.47 -7.94 -12.74
C LEU A 117 -11.56 -8.68 -13.53
N GLY A 118 -11.69 -8.39 -14.82
CA GLY A 118 -12.52 -9.18 -15.73
C GLY A 118 -12.00 -10.60 -15.91
N HIS A 119 -10.68 -10.75 -16.04
CA HIS A 119 -10.02 -12.07 -16.06
C HIS A 119 -10.27 -12.86 -14.76
N MET A 120 -10.10 -12.22 -13.59
CA MET A 120 -10.36 -12.87 -12.31
C MET A 120 -11.79 -13.36 -12.17
N ARG A 121 -12.77 -12.55 -12.62
CA ARG A 121 -14.18 -12.96 -12.63
C ARG A 121 -14.38 -14.23 -13.45
N LYS A 122 -13.81 -14.29 -14.66
CA LYS A 122 -13.91 -15.46 -15.56
C LYS A 122 -13.26 -16.70 -14.95
N HIS A 123 -12.18 -16.52 -14.20
CA HIS A 123 -11.38 -17.58 -13.61
C HIS A 123 -11.58 -17.71 -12.09
N TRP A 124 -12.75 -17.36 -11.56
CA TRP A 124 -13.00 -17.32 -10.10
C TRP A 124 -12.73 -18.65 -9.38
N LEU A 125 -13.01 -19.77 -10.05
CA LEU A 125 -12.83 -21.09 -9.47
C LEU A 125 -11.36 -21.51 -9.37
N ASP A 126 -10.46 -20.90 -10.15
CA ASP A 126 -9.02 -21.13 -10.09
C ASP A 126 -8.42 -20.53 -8.80
N PRO A 127 -7.58 -21.26 -8.03
CA PRO A 127 -7.05 -20.78 -6.76
C PRO A 127 -6.29 -19.45 -6.82
N ASN A 128 -5.67 -19.15 -7.96
CA ASN A 128 -4.90 -17.93 -8.19
C ASN A 128 -5.52 -17.09 -9.31
N PHE A 129 -6.78 -17.34 -9.66
CA PHE A 129 -7.50 -16.67 -10.74
C PHE A 129 -6.79 -16.75 -12.11
N ASN A 130 -5.92 -17.74 -12.28
CA ASN A 130 -5.02 -17.87 -13.43
C ASN A 130 -4.19 -16.58 -13.72
N LEU A 131 -3.70 -15.90 -12.67
CA LEU A 131 -2.92 -14.66 -12.78
C LEU A 131 -1.38 -14.87 -12.79
N GLY A 132 -0.90 -16.11 -12.76
CA GLY A 132 0.50 -16.45 -12.46
C GLY A 132 1.56 -15.87 -13.40
N VAL A 133 1.19 -15.41 -14.60
CA VAL A 133 2.15 -14.79 -15.53
C VAL A 133 2.47 -13.35 -15.14
N HIS A 134 1.45 -12.55 -14.79
CA HIS A 134 1.59 -11.10 -14.60
C HIS A 134 1.52 -10.68 -13.12
N HIS A 135 0.94 -11.51 -12.25
CA HIS A 135 0.77 -11.21 -10.83
C HIS A 135 1.29 -12.36 -9.96
N ARG A 136 2.57 -12.71 -10.11
CA ARG A 136 3.21 -13.81 -9.35
C ARG A 136 3.09 -13.64 -7.83
N TRP A 137 3.02 -12.40 -7.35
CA TRP A 137 2.83 -12.09 -5.94
C TRP A 137 1.50 -12.62 -5.38
N VAL A 138 0.48 -12.87 -6.20
CA VAL A 138 -0.84 -13.36 -5.76
C VAL A 138 -0.74 -14.75 -5.15
N GLU A 139 0.01 -15.65 -5.78
CA GLU A 139 0.22 -17.00 -5.26
C GLU A 139 0.98 -16.95 -3.93
N ALA A 140 2.05 -16.16 -3.86
CA ALA A 140 2.81 -15.97 -2.62
C ALA A 140 1.94 -15.36 -1.51
N PHE A 141 1.09 -14.38 -1.83
CA PHE A 141 0.17 -13.75 -0.90
C PHE A 141 -0.86 -14.75 -0.37
N ARG A 142 -1.51 -15.51 -1.25
CA ARG A 142 -2.48 -16.55 -0.87
C ARG A 142 -1.84 -17.58 0.05
N LYS A 143 -0.63 -18.05 -0.26
CA LYS A 143 0.10 -19.01 0.60
C LYS A 143 0.27 -18.51 2.03
N GLN A 144 0.58 -17.22 2.21
CA GLN A 144 0.70 -16.63 3.55
C GLN A 144 -0.67 -16.43 4.21
N LEU A 145 -1.69 -16.09 3.43
CA LEU A 145 -3.07 -15.98 3.91
C LEU A 145 -3.59 -17.33 4.45
N ASP A 146 -3.38 -18.41 3.70
CA ASP A 146 -3.76 -19.78 4.07
C ASP A 146 -3.00 -20.25 5.33
N ALA A 147 -1.76 -19.81 5.51
CA ALA A 147 -0.96 -20.07 6.70
C ALA A 147 -1.33 -19.20 7.91
N GLY A 148 -2.23 -18.23 7.75
CA GLY A 148 -2.60 -17.26 8.80
C GLY A 148 -1.53 -16.21 9.10
N ASP A 149 -0.43 -16.15 8.35
CA ASP A 149 0.65 -15.18 8.55
C ASP A 149 0.34 -13.87 7.82
N MET A 150 -0.53 -13.06 8.44
CA MET A 150 -0.96 -11.77 7.91
C MET A 150 0.19 -10.77 7.74
N ARG A 151 1.24 -10.88 8.58
CA ARG A 151 2.42 -10.01 8.51
C ARG A 151 3.23 -10.34 7.26
N GLU A 152 3.43 -11.62 6.99
CA GLU A 152 4.12 -12.05 5.79
C GLU A 152 3.31 -11.86 4.52
N ALA A 153 2.00 -12.07 4.57
CA ALA A 153 1.09 -11.70 3.49
C ALA A 153 1.24 -10.21 3.13
N GLN A 154 1.30 -9.34 4.14
CA GLN A 154 1.55 -7.92 3.94
C GLN A 154 2.96 -7.63 3.39
N ARG A 155 3.99 -8.33 3.86
CA ARG A 155 5.37 -8.18 3.34
C ARG A 155 5.44 -8.50 1.85
N VAL A 156 4.76 -9.55 1.38
CA VAL A 156 4.67 -9.90 -0.05
C VAL A 156 4.11 -8.73 -0.87
N VAL A 157 2.98 -8.16 -0.44
CA VAL A 157 2.32 -7.04 -1.13
C VAL A 157 3.23 -5.80 -1.16
N PHE A 158 3.91 -5.49 -0.05
CA PHE A 158 4.83 -4.35 0.00
C PHE A 158 6.07 -4.57 -0.86
N ASN A 159 6.57 -5.80 -0.94
CA ASN A 159 7.71 -6.13 -1.78
C ASN A 159 7.41 -5.95 -3.27
N GLU A 160 6.23 -6.39 -3.71
CA GLU A 160 5.78 -6.17 -5.11
C GLU A 160 5.75 -4.68 -5.44
N ARG A 161 5.09 -3.87 -4.59
CA ARG A 161 5.03 -2.42 -4.78
C ARG A 161 6.41 -1.78 -4.76
N TRP A 162 7.26 -2.20 -3.84
CA TRP A 162 8.61 -1.67 -3.72
C TRP A 162 9.43 -1.91 -5.00
N SER A 163 9.32 -3.12 -5.56
CA SER A 163 10.00 -3.51 -6.80
C SER A 163 9.58 -2.63 -7.98
N ASP A 164 8.27 -2.42 -8.17
CA ASP A 164 7.73 -1.59 -9.25
C ASP A 164 8.25 -0.14 -9.20
N TRP A 165 8.17 0.48 -8.01
CA TRP A 165 8.58 1.87 -7.84
C TRP A 165 10.08 2.07 -7.81
N SER A 166 10.85 1.04 -7.44
CA SER A 166 12.31 1.06 -7.56
C SER A 166 12.73 1.09 -9.02
N ARG A 167 12.12 0.25 -9.87
CA ARG A 167 12.39 0.24 -11.32
C ARG A 167 12.03 1.56 -12.00
N ILE A 168 10.95 2.22 -11.55
CA ILE A 168 10.58 3.57 -12.06
C ILE A 168 11.64 4.59 -11.63
N ALA A 169 12.08 4.56 -10.37
CA ALA A 169 13.08 5.50 -9.85
C ALA A 169 14.45 5.35 -10.51
N GLU A 170 14.89 4.13 -10.81
CA GLU A 170 16.16 3.86 -11.50
C GLU A 170 16.22 4.49 -12.91
N ARG A 171 15.06 4.68 -13.55
CA ARG A 171 14.95 5.28 -14.89
C ARG A 171 14.86 6.81 -14.86
N GLN A 172 14.77 7.42 -13.67
CA GLN A 172 14.36 8.81 -13.48
C GLN A 172 15.24 9.48 -12.43
N THR A 173 16.37 10.06 -12.85
CA THR A 173 17.38 10.59 -11.92
C THR A 173 17.12 12.05 -11.51
N PHE A 174 16.52 12.87 -12.39
CA PHE A 174 16.32 14.31 -12.17
C PHE A 174 14.98 14.81 -12.74
N SER A 175 13.89 14.14 -12.38
CA SER A 175 12.56 14.48 -12.89
C SER A 175 11.53 14.52 -11.77
N PHE A 176 10.37 15.11 -12.06
CA PHE A 176 9.25 15.13 -11.12
C PHE A 176 8.77 13.70 -10.80
N GLU A 177 8.86 12.79 -11.77
CA GLU A 177 8.61 11.35 -11.63
C GLU A 177 9.48 10.72 -10.54
N ALA A 178 10.74 11.15 -10.43
CA ALA A 178 11.67 10.70 -9.39
C ALA A 178 11.16 11.06 -7.99
N ILE A 179 10.54 12.23 -7.85
CA ILE A 179 9.96 12.71 -6.59
C ILE A 179 8.74 11.87 -6.23
N ILE A 180 7.84 11.59 -7.18
CA ILE A 180 6.68 10.72 -6.91
C ILE A 180 7.13 9.30 -6.53
N ALA A 181 8.09 8.72 -7.26
CA ALA A 181 8.62 7.40 -6.94
C ALA A 181 9.33 7.38 -5.56
N TYR A 182 9.98 8.49 -5.18
CA TYR A 182 10.51 8.66 -3.83
C TYR A 182 9.39 8.66 -2.78
N LEU A 183 8.33 9.45 -2.99
CA LEU A 183 7.22 9.55 -2.03
C LEU A 183 6.50 8.22 -1.84
N VAL A 184 6.24 7.47 -2.92
CA VAL A 184 5.61 6.14 -2.82
C VAL A 184 6.47 5.18 -2.01
N ARG A 185 7.78 5.13 -2.27
CA ARG A 185 8.72 4.25 -1.55
C ARG A 185 8.86 4.66 -0.09
N TRP A 186 8.95 5.96 0.19
CA TRP A 186 8.97 6.49 1.55
C TRP A 186 7.71 6.05 2.32
N GLU A 187 6.54 6.10 1.68
CA GLU A 187 5.26 5.72 2.28
C GLU A 187 5.19 4.23 2.63
N ILE A 188 5.75 3.35 1.78
CA ILE A 188 5.86 1.91 2.06
C ILE A 188 6.68 1.65 3.32
N ILE A 189 7.85 2.32 3.45
CA ILE A 189 8.73 2.19 4.63
C ILE A 189 8.00 2.71 5.87
N ASP A 190 7.35 3.86 5.77
CA ASP A 190 6.61 4.47 6.87
C ASP A 190 5.47 3.57 7.37
N ARG A 191 4.71 2.94 6.46
CA ARG A 191 3.68 1.96 6.84
C ARG A 191 4.27 0.75 7.53
N TRP A 192 5.31 0.16 6.95
CA TRP A 192 5.93 -1.05 7.49
C TRP A 192 6.52 -0.81 8.89
N THR A 193 7.21 0.31 9.08
CA THR A 193 7.79 0.69 10.38
C THR A 193 6.73 1.09 11.41
N SER A 194 5.67 1.79 11.00
CA SER A 194 4.56 2.18 11.88
C SER A 194 3.75 0.99 12.42
N GLN A 195 3.67 -0.12 11.66
CA GLN A 195 3.05 -1.36 12.14
C GLN A 195 3.84 -1.99 13.29
N ASN A 196 5.16 -2.04 13.16
CA ASN A 196 6.04 -2.50 14.22
C ASN A 196 5.98 -1.58 15.45
N ALA A 197 5.82 -0.27 15.28
CA ALA A 197 5.68 0.66 16.40
C ALA A 197 4.34 0.47 17.16
N LYS A 198 3.23 0.25 16.45
CA LYS A 198 1.94 -0.08 17.07
C LYS A 198 1.97 -1.44 17.78
N ALA A 199 2.49 -2.47 17.12
CA ALA A 199 2.68 -3.79 17.73
C ALA A 199 3.65 -3.75 18.92
N GLY A 200 4.72 -2.96 18.81
CA GLY A 200 5.70 -2.72 19.87
C GLY A 200 5.08 -2.01 21.07
N LYS A 201 4.20 -1.03 20.86
CA LYS A 201 3.45 -0.36 21.94
C LYS A 201 2.47 -1.31 22.63
N VAL A 202 1.75 -2.15 21.88
CA VAL A 202 0.87 -3.18 22.44
C VAL A 202 1.67 -4.20 23.26
N ARG A 203 2.80 -4.68 22.73
CA ARG A 203 3.69 -5.62 23.43
C ARG A 203 4.33 -4.99 24.67
N PHE A 204 4.74 -3.72 24.59
CA PHE A 204 5.26 -2.96 25.73
C PHE A 204 4.21 -2.78 26.81
N ASN A 205 2.97 -2.40 26.45
CA ASN A 205 1.88 -2.31 27.41
C ASN A 205 1.56 -3.67 28.06
N LYS A 206 1.58 -4.75 27.27
CA LYS A 206 1.41 -6.12 27.78
C LYS A 206 2.54 -6.51 28.75
N LEU A 207 3.79 -6.16 28.43
CA LEU A 207 4.94 -6.35 29.33
C LEU A 207 4.80 -5.53 30.62
N ILE A 208 4.31 -4.29 30.54
CA ILE A 208 4.06 -3.45 31.72
C ILE A 208 2.94 -4.04 32.58
N GLU A 209 1.86 -4.55 31.99
CA GLU A 209 0.76 -5.22 32.69
C GLU A 209 1.22 -6.54 33.33
N GLU A 210 2.02 -7.35 32.63
CA GLU A 210 2.61 -8.60 33.15
C GLU A 210 3.62 -8.32 34.28
N THR A 211 4.40 -7.23 34.19
CA THR A 211 5.40 -6.87 35.20
C THR A 211 4.79 -6.17 36.41
N LEU A 212 3.71 -5.40 36.26
CA LEU A 212 3.03 -4.71 37.37
C LEU A 212 1.94 -5.56 38.03
N GLY A 213 1.44 -6.61 37.37
CA GLY A 213 0.47 -7.55 37.94
C GLY A 213 1.04 -8.38 39.10
N GLU A 214 2.34 -8.69 39.08
CA GLU A 214 3.02 -9.38 40.19
C GLU A 214 3.24 -8.49 41.43
N TYR A 215 3.23 -7.16 41.29
CA TYR A 215 3.37 -6.21 42.41
C TYR A 215 2.03 -5.77 43.02
N ALA A 216 0.89 -6.28 42.52
CA ALA A 216 -0.45 -5.90 42.98
C ALA A 216 -1.02 -6.78 44.12
N ASN A 217 -0.27 -7.79 44.60
CA ASN A 217 -0.63 -8.53 45.81
C ASN A 217 0.36 -8.22 46.95
N PRO A 218 0.11 -7.16 47.74
CA PRO A 218 0.73 -7.08 49.06
C PRO A 218 0.11 -8.19 49.92
N ILE A 219 0.97 -9.14 50.29
CA ILE A 219 0.96 -9.99 51.49
C ILE A 219 -0.24 -9.73 52.42
N GLN A 220 -1.15 -10.71 52.51
CA GLN A 220 -2.16 -10.79 53.57
C GLN A 220 -1.51 -11.11 54.92
#